data_AF-A0A8J2MIS5-F1
#
_entry.id   AF-A0A8J2MIS5-F1
#
_cell.length_a   1.000
_cell.length_b   1.000
_cell.length_c   1.000
_cell.angle_alpha   90.00
_cell.angle_beta   90.00
_cell.angle_gamma   90.00
#
_symmetry.space_group_name_H-M   'P 1'
#
loop_
_entity.id
_entity.type
_entity.pdbx_description
1 polymer ?
#
loop_
_entity_poly.entity_id
_entity_poly.type
_entity_poly.pdbx_seq_one_letter_code
_entity_poly.pdbx_strand_id
1 'polypeptide(L)'
;MNTSTLFISHFSRIIIQTRCLFGVHHNPKRQIFYIKLNNNERATLLYKKNDNILDIKSVYVPEEYENRGIARLLAEVFYFYNYLIMILKLRDI
;
A
#
# COMPACT_ATOMS: atom_id res chain seq x y z
N MET A 1 -3.11 -51.10 12.11
CA MET A 1 -3.00 -49.81 12.82
C MET A 1 -2.05 -48.93 12.02
N ASN A 2 -2.58 -48.03 11.18
CA ASN A 2 -1.77 -47.17 10.29
C ASN A 2 -1.58 -45.81 10.94
N THR A 3 -0.34 -45.49 11.31
CA THR A 3 0.09 -44.18 11.80
C THR A 3 0.26 -43.23 10.62
N SER A 4 -0.64 -42.24 10.51
CA SER A 4 -0.52 -41.16 9.54
C SER A 4 0.39 -40.09 10.13
N THR A 5 1.63 -40.03 9.66
CA THR A 5 2.60 -38.98 10.00
C THR A 5 2.25 -37.69 9.24
N LEU A 6 1.70 -36.71 9.94
CA LEU A 6 1.48 -35.36 9.45
C LEU A 6 2.83 -34.64 9.30
N PHE A 7 3.34 -34.57 8.08
CA PHE A 7 4.45 -33.69 7.73
C PHE A 7 3.94 -32.24 7.66
N ILE A 8 4.05 -31.51 8.76
CA ILE A 8 3.91 -30.05 8.76
C ILE A 8 5.22 -29.48 8.22
N SER A 9 5.25 -29.10 6.95
CA SER A 9 6.37 -28.38 6.37
C SER A 9 6.45 -27.00 7.03
N HIS A 10 7.52 -26.80 7.80
CA HIS A 10 7.81 -25.55 8.49
C HIS A 10 8.27 -24.53 7.43
N PHE A 11 7.32 -23.79 6.85
CA PHE A 11 7.63 -22.67 5.95
C PHE A 11 8.19 -21.51 6.77
N SER A 12 9.51 -21.51 6.99
CA SER A 12 10.25 -20.33 7.42
C SER A 12 10.25 -19.31 6.28
N ARG A 13 9.24 -18.42 6.25
CA ARG A 13 9.27 -17.23 5.40
C ARG A 13 10.40 -16.33 5.88
N ILE A 14 11.55 -16.40 5.21
CA ILE A 14 12.55 -15.34 5.28
C ILE A 14 11.89 -14.10 4.68
N ILE A 15 11.48 -13.15 5.53
CA ILE A 15 11.04 -11.83 5.07
C ILE A 15 12.31 -11.08 4.68
N ILE A 16 12.75 -11.24 3.43
CA ILE A 16 13.75 -10.35 2.85
C ILE A 16 13.07 -8.99 2.68
N GLN A 17 13.26 -8.10 3.66
CA GLN A 17 12.81 -6.72 3.55
C GLN A 17 13.78 -5.97 2.61
N THR A 18 13.65 -6.21 1.31
CA THR A 18 14.29 -5.37 0.31
C THR A 18 13.70 -3.97 0.48
N ARG A 19 14.50 -3.02 1.00
CA ARG A 19 14.09 -1.62 1.10
C ARG A 19 13.94 -1.06 -0.31
N CYS A 20 12.74 -1.17 -0.88
CA CYS A 20 12.39 -0.44 -2.09
C CYS A 20 12.29 1.05 -1.74
N LEU A 21 13.32 1.82 -2.10
CA LEU A 21 13.37 3.27 -1.95
C LEU A 21 12.50 3.94 -3.03
N PHE A 22 11.19 3.70 -3.00
CA PHE A 22 10.26 4.44 -3.84
C PHE A 22 9.70 5.62 -3.05
N GLY A 23 9.91 6.84 -3.56
CA GLY A 23 9.25 8.04 -3.03
C GLY A 23 7.77 8.05 -3.40
N VAL A 24 6.89 8.06 -2.41
CA VAL A 24 5.45 8.23 -2.62
C VAL A 24 5.12 9.71 -2.68
N HIS A 25 4.51 10.14 -3.79
CA HIS A 25 3.98 11.47 -3.97
C HIS A 25 2.47 11.49 -3.70
N HIS A 26 1.98 12.59 -3.13
CA HIS A 26 0.55 12.81 -2.90
C HIS A 26 0.07 14.04 -3.68
N ASN A 27 -1.04 13.90 -4.41
CA ASN A 27 -1.75 15.03 -5.01
C ASN A 27 -3.19 15.06 -4.48
N PRO A 28 -3.48 15.89 -3.47
CA PRO A 28 -4.80 15.95 -2.84
C PRO A 28 -5.89 16.44 -3.78
N LYS A 29 -5.57 17.37 -4.69
CA LYS A 29 -6.54 17.93 -5.66
C LYS A 29 -7.08 16.85 -6.59
N ARG A 30 -6.20 15.92 -6.99
CA ARG A 30 -6.54 14.77 -7.85
C ARG A 30 -6.86 13.50 -7.07
N GLN A 31 -6.80 13.56 -5.74
CA GLN A 31 -7.09 12.46 -4.81
C GLN A 31 -6.33 11.18 -5.18
N ILE A 32 -5.02 11.34 -5.35
CA ILE A 32 -4.12 10.27 -5.83
C ILE A 32 -2.82 10.26 -5.04
N PHE A 33 -2.38 9.06 -4.68
CA PHE A 33 -1.00 8.76 -4.31
C PHE A 33 -0.31 8.07 -5.48
N TYR A 34 0.94 8.41 -5.77
CA TYR A 34 1.66 7.79 -6.88
C TYR A 34 3.16 7.71 -6.64
N ILE A 35 3.78 6.71 -7.25
CA ILE A 35 5.23 6.54 -7.33
C ILE A 35 5.61 6.76 -8.79
N LYS A 36 6.64 7.59 -9.04
CA LYS A 36 7.23 7.71 -10.36
C LYS A 36 8.17 6.53 -10.59
N LEU A 37 7.98 5.82 -11.69
CA LEU A 37 8.78 4.67 -12.11
C LEU A 37 9.65 5.07 -13.31
N ASN A 38 10.45 4.14 -13.83
CA ASN A 38 11.20 4.41 -15.07
C ASN A 38 10.23 4.58 -16.25
N ASN A 39 10.74 5.11 -17.36
CA ASN A 39 9.97 5.28 -18.61
C ASN A 39 8.68 6.12 -18.48
N ASN A 40 8.66 7.08 -17.55
CA ASN A 40 7.50 7.93 -17.23
C ASN A 40 6.25 7.21 -16.70
N GLU A 41 6.34 5.91 -16.42
CA GLU A 41 5.25 5.16 -15.82
C GLU A 41 5.01 5.54 -14.36
N ARG A 42 3.82 5.18 -13.85
CA ARG A 42 3.44 5.44 -12.47
C ARG A 42 2.67 4.27 -11.91
N ALA A 43 3.04 3.86 -10.70
CA ALA A 43 2.14 3.12 -9.84
C ALA A 43 1.27 4.13 -9.08
N THR A 44 -0.02 3.84 -8.94
CA THR A 44 -1.00 4.80 -8.43
C THR A 44 -1.99 4.16 -7.47
N LEU A 45 -2.40 4.90 -6.45
CA LEU A 45 -3.57 4.63 -5.62
C LEU A 45 -4.52 5.82 -5.73
N LEU A 46 -5.70 5.58 -6.31
CA LEU A 46 -6.77 6.55 -6.40
C LEU A 46 -7.71 6.39 -5.21
N TYR A 47 -8.14 7.50 -4.65
CA TYR A 47 -9.15 7.52 -3.60
C TYR A 47 -10.21 8.58 -3.87
N LYS A 48 -11.33 8.48 -3.15
CA LYS A 48 -12.36 9.50 -3.08
C LYS A 48 -12.54 9.93 -1.62
N LYS A 49 -12.50 11.22 -1.37
CA LYS A 49 -12.80 11.83 -0.07
C LYS A 49 -14.25 12.28 -0.06
N ASN A 50 -15.04 11.70 0.83
CA ASN A 50 -16.38 12.16 1.16
C ASN A 50 -16.37 12.52 2.66
N ASP A 51 -16.50 13.81 2.96
CA ASP A 51 -16.43 14.36 4.33
C ASP A 51 -15.17 13.93 5.11
N ASN A 52 -15.32 12.92 5.97
CA ASN A 52 -14.31 12.38 6.87
C ASN A 52 -13.79 11.02 6.43
N ILE A 53 -14.34 10.45 5.36
CA ILE A 53 -14.02 9.11 4.89
C ILE A 53 -13.20 9.22 3.61
N LEU A 54 -12.08 8.49 3.59
CA LEU A 54 -11.26 8.28 2.41
C LEU A 54 -11.51 6.86 1.89
N ASP A 55 -12.17 6.78 0.73
CA ASP A 55 -12.47 5.51 0.05
C ASP A 55 -11.41 5.22 -1.01
N ILE A 56 -10.67 4.12 -0.89
CA ILE A 56 -9.82 3.65 -1.99
C ILE A 56 -10.72 3.25 -3.18
N LYS A 57 -10.37 3.71 -4.39
CA LYS A 57 -11.11 3.41 -5.63
C LYS A 57 -10.35 2.44 -6.51
N SER A 58 -9.05 2.60 -6.64
CA SER A 58 -8.21 1.65 -7.36
C SER A 58 -6.76 1.73 -6.91
N VAL A 59 -6.05 0.62 -7.10
CA VAL A 59 -4.59 0.54 -7.01
C VAL A 59 -4.10 -0.05 -8.31
N TYR A 60 -3.13 0.59 -8.93
CA TYR A 60 -2.51 0.15 -10.17
C TYR A 60 -0.99 0.12 -9.98
N VAL A 61 -0.39 -0.99 -10.40
CA VAL A 61 1.05 -1.17 -10.49
C VAL A 61 1.31 -1.75 -11.89
N PRO A 62 2.22 -1.17 -12.69
CA PRO A 62 2.57 -1.77 -13.97
C PRO A 62 3.16 -3.17 -13.78
N GLU A 63 2.87 -4.09 -14.71
CA GLU A 63 3.21 -5.52 -14.61
C GLU A 63 4.70 -5.74 -14.32
N GLU A 64 5.58 -4.98 -14.97
CA GLU A 64 7.04 -5.06 -14.79
C GLU A 64 7.48 -4.78 -13.33
N TYR A 65 6.65 -4.10 -12.55
CA TYR A 65 6.93 -3.68 -11.18
C TYR A 65 6.10 -4.42 -10.13
N GLU A 66 5.31 -5.41 -10.53
CA GLU A 66 4.57 -6.28 -9.61
C GLU A 66 5.50 -7.10 -8.71
N ASN A 67 4.96 -7.62 -7.61
CA ASN A 67 5.69 -8.41 -6.61
C ASN A 67 6.85 -7.68 -5.90
N ARG A 68 6.99 -6.36 -6.09
CA ARG A 68 8.00 -5.51 -5.43
C ARG A 68 7.48 -4.77 -4.19
N GLY A 69 6.24 -5.06 -3.75
CA GLY A 69 5.63 -4.41 -2.58
C GLY A 69 5.14 -2.98 -2.81
N ILE A 70 5.08 -2.50 -4.06
CA ILE A 70 4.68 -1.13 -4.40
C ILE A 70 3.23 -0.83 -4.00
N ALA A 71 2.30 -1.76 -4.30
CA ALA A 71 0.90 -1.62 -3.90
C ALA A 71 0.76 -1.51 -2.37
N ARG A 72 1.52 -2.32 -1.62
CA ARG A 72 1.58 -2.26 -0.16
C ARG A 72 2.10 -0.91 0.33
N LEU A 73 3.20 -0.42 -0.25
CA LEU A 73 3.77 0.88 0.11
C LEU A 73 2.77 2.04 -0.11
N LEU A 74 2.06 2.04 -1.25
CA LEU A 74 1.01 3.02 -1.52
C LEU A 74 -0.11 2.96 -0.48
N ALA A 75 -0.54 1.75 -0.10
CA ALA A 75 -1.57 1.55 0.91
C ALA A 75 -1.11 2.01 2.30
N GLU A 76 0.11 1.67 2.73
CA GLU A 76 0.67 2.09 4.02
C GLU A 76 0.68 3.62 4.16
N VAL A 77 1.14 4.34 3.11
CA VAL A 77 1.15 5.80 3.11
C VAL A 77 -0.28 6.36 3.11
N PHE A 78 -1.20 5.76 2.35
CA PHE A 78 -2.61 6.16 2.38
C PHE A 78 -3.24 5.99 3.77
N TYR A 79 -3.02 4.86 4.44
CA TYR A 79 -3.54 4.61 5.78
C TYR A 79 -2.96 5.57 6.81
N PHE A 80 -1.64 5.82 6.76
CA PHE A 80 -1.00 6.81 7.62
C PHE A 80 -1.60 8.21 7.42
N TYR A 81 -1.83 8.62 6.16
CA TYR A 81 -2.45 9.89 5.84
C TYR A 81 -3.90 9.99 6.36
N ASN A 82 -4.68 8.93 6.20
CA ASN A 82 -6.05 8.88 6.72
C ASN A 82 -6.08 9.04 8.25
N TYR A 83 -5.22 8.28 8.94
CA TYR A 83 -5.07 8.36 10.39
C TYR A 83 -4.65 9.76 10.86
N LEU A 84 -3.73 10.40 10.14
CA LEU A 84 -3.29 11.76 10.45
C LEU A 84 -4.44 12.78 10.32
N ILE A 85 -5.24 12.70 9.25
CA ILE A 85 -6.42 13.57 9.09
C ILE A 85 -7.40 13.36 10.24
N MET A 86 -7.64 12.10 10.62
CA MET A 86 -8.55 11.78 11.73
C MET A 86 -8.07 12.42 13.04
N ILE A 87 -6.78 12.30 13.38
CA ILE A 87 -6.21 12.93 14.59
C ILE A 87 -6.36 14.44 14.55
N LEU A 88 -6.00 15.07 13.43
CA LEU A 88 -6.05 16.53 13.33
C LEU A 88 -7.48 17.04 13.51
N LYS A 89 -8.48 16.34 12.99
CA LYS A 89 -9.89 16.69 13.21
C LYS A 89 -10.35 16.54 14.66
N LEU A 90 -9.85 15.54 15.40
CA LEU A 90 -10.18 15.38 16.82
C LEU A 90 -9.59 16.49 17.70
N ARG A 91 -8.55 17.20 17.24
CA ARG A 91 -7.97 18.34 17.94
C ARG A 91 -8.82 19.62 17.78
N ASP A 92 -9.61 19.71 16.71
CA ASP A 92 -10.43 20.89 16.40
C ASP A 92 -11.84 20.82 17.04
N ILE A 93 -12.11 19.82 17.88
CA ILE A 93 -13.34 19.61 18.67
C ILE A 93 -13.04 19.92 20.14
#